data_AF-A0A1J7CL60-F1
#
_entry.id   AF-A0A1J7CL60-F1
#
_cell.length_a   1.000
_cell.length_b   1.000
_cell.length_c   1.000
_cell.angle_alpha   90.00
_cell.angle_beta   90.00
_cell.angle_gamma   90.00
#
_symmetry.space_group_name_H-M   'P 1'
#
loop_
_entity.id
_entity.type
_entity.pdbx_description
1 polymer ?
#
loop_
_entity_poly.entity_id
_entity_poly.type
_entity_poly.pdbx_seq_one_letter_code
_entity_poly.pdbx_strand_id
1 'polypeptide(L)'
;MEDLNTAIKFAFLIILVISPILLLNKLYKRDLKMLFISYLITSIAITFSLVLIMAWWSHFSIELLLSHYGYDSNLLTEAERLKNVTAENLDRVKTLDSSRMGIGWPLKAILFYIFYSPYLLIVYFGCYFYRKSKLSKQTNGTF
;
A
#
# COMPACT_ATOMS: atom_id res chain seq x y z
N MET A 1 2.51 16.14 13.01
CA MET A 1 3.25 15.10 12.25
C MET A 1 2.45 13.83 12.06
N GLU A 2 1.67 13.39 13.05
CA GLU A 2 0.84 12.17 12.93
C GLU A 2 -0.26 12.29 11.86
N ASP A 3 -0.96 13.42 11.77
CA ASP A 3 -2.01 13.64 10.75
C ASP A 3 -1.47 13.58 9.33
N LEU A 4 -0.27 14.15 9.12
CA LEU A 4 0.42 14.11 7.83
C LEU A 4 0.77 12.67 7.43
N ASN A 5 1.31 11.88 8.36
CA ASN A 5 1.62 10.47 8.10
C ASN A 5 0.36 9.67 7.75
N THR A 6 -0.73 9.92 8.47
CA THR A 6 -2.02 9.29 8.22
C THR A 6 -2.54 9.64 6.83
N ALA A 7 -2.51 10.93 6.45
CA ALA A 7 -2.92 11.38 5.12
C ALA A 7 -2.07 10.73 4.01
N ILE A 8 -0.76 10.63 4.18
CA ILE A 8 0.14 9.98 3.22
C ILE A 8 -0.21 8.49 3.05
N LYS A 9 -0.48 7.78 4.15
CA LYS A 9 -0.90 6.37 4.10
C LYS A 9 -2.20 6.19 3.33
N PHE A 10 -3.18 7.06 3.54
CA PHE A 10 -4.43 7.05 2.78
C PHE A 10 -4.21 7.34 1.29
N ALA A 11 -3.35 8.30 0.95
CA ALA A 11 -3.00 8.60 -0.44
C ALA A 11 -2.37 7.39 -1.14
N PHE A 12 -1.42 6.70 -0.49
CA PHE A 12 -0.83 5.46 -1.02
C PHE A 12 -1.87 4.36 -1.23
N LEU A 13 -2.81 4.21 -0.30
CA LEU A 13 -3.88 3.20 -0.39
C LEU A 13 -4.80 3.48 -1.60
N ILE A 14 -5.20 4.74 -1.80
CA ILE A 14 -6.01 5.15 -2.95
C ILE A 14 -5.26 4.87 -4.26
N ILE A 15 -3.97 5.22 -4.33
CA ILE A 15 -3.14 4.95 -5.51
C ILE A 15 -3.02 3.45 -5.77
N LEU A 16 -2.86 2.63 -4.73
CA LEU A 16 -2.77 1.18 -4.85
C LEU A 16 -4.06 0.58 -5.46
N VAL A 17 -5.23 1.04 -5.01
CA VAL A 17 -6.54 0.57 -5.47
C VAL A 17 -6.82 1.01 -6.93
N ILE A 18 -6.45 2.25 -7.28
CA ILE A 18 -6.71 2.84 -8.61
C ILE A 18 -5.72 2.35 -9.67
N SER A 19 -4.46 2.08 -9.28
CA SER A 19 -3.37 1.67 -10.17
C SER A 19 -3.73 0.53 -11.13
N PRO A 20 -4.25 -0.64 -10.69
CA PRO A 20 -4.58 -1.73 -11.60
C PRO A 20 -5.67 -1.35 -12.62
N ILE A 21 -6.63 -0.50 -12.23
CA ILE A 21 -7.71 -0.04 -13.13
C ILE A 21 -7.13 0.85 -14.24
N LEU A 22 -6.26 1.80 -13.89
CA LEU A 22 -5.60 2.69 -14.86
C LEU A 22 -4.69 1.90 -15.81
N LEU A 23 -3.94 0.92 -15.28
CA LEU A 23 -3.10 0.02 -16.06
C LEU A 23 -3.90 -0.77 -17.09
N LEU A 24 -5.01 -1.37 -16.66
CA LEU A 24 -5.86 -2.14 -17.54
C LEU A 24 -6.45 -1.29 -18.67
N ASN A 25 -6.92 -0.08 -18.36
CA ASN A 25 -7.41 0.87 -19.36
C ASN A 25 -6.33 1.27 -20.37
N LYS A 26 -5.08 1.43 -19.93
CA LYS A 26 -3.95 1.74 -20.81
C LYS A 26 -3.57 0.56 -21.70
N LEU A 27 -3.57 -0.66 -21.18
CA LEU A 27 -3.25 -1.88 -21.93
C LEU A 27 -4.30 -2.19 -23.00
N TYR A 28 -5.57 -1.92 -22.72
CA TYR A 28 -6.64 -2.07 -23.71
C TYR A 28 -6.51 -1.14 -24.92
N LYS A 29 -5.83 0.01 -24.79
CA LYS A 29 -5.56 0.91 -25.92
C LYS A 29 -4.41 0.41 -26.81
N ARG A 30 -3.62 -0.56 -26.35
CA ARG A 30 -2.40 -1.04 -27.04
C ARG A 30 -2.60 -2.31 -27.87
N ASP A 31 -3.84 -2.78 -28.00
CA ASP A 31 -4.24 -3.96 -28.80
C ASP A 31 -3.29 -5.17 -28.68
N LEU A 32 -2.94 -5.51 -27.43
CA LEU A 32 -2.00 -6.59 -27.15
C LEU A 32 -2.70 -7.96 -27.26
N LYS A 33 -2.10 -8.86 -28.03
CA LYS A 33 -2.59 -10.24 -28.24
C LYS A 33 -2.72 -11.05 -26.95
N MET A 34 -1.90 -10.76 -25.93
CA MET A 34 -1.88 -11.43 -24.62
C MET A 34 -2.21 -10.49 -23.46
N LEU A 35 -3.31 -9.74 -23.59
CA LEU A 35 -3.68 -8.68 -22.65
C LEU A 35 -3.76 -9.13 -21.18
N PHE A 36 -4.24 -10.34 -20.90
CA PHE A 36 -4.32 -10.89 -19.53
C PHE A 36 -2.94 -11.07 -18.88
N ILE A 37 -2.01 -11.74 -19.59
CA ILE A 37 -0.67 -12.04 -19.08
C ILE A 37 0.13 -10.74 -18.92
N SER A 38 0.06 -9.86 -19.92
CA SER A 38 0.71 -8.55 -19.85
C SER A 38 0.14 -7.71 -18.70
N TYR A 39 -1.17 -7.75 -18.45
CA TYR A 39 -1.78 -7.08 -17.31
C TYR A 39 -1.29 -7.64 -15.98
N LEU A 40 -1.31 -8.96 -15.80
CA LEU A 40 -0.90 -9.59 -14.55
C LEU A 40 0.56 -9.28 -14.19
N ILE A 41 1.49 -9.50 -15.13
CA ILE A 41 2.91 -9.24 -14.87
C ILE A 41 3.15 -7.76 -14.54
N THR A 42 2.58 -6.85 -15.34
CA THR A 42 2.80 -5.40 -15.14
C THR A 42 2.15 -4.89 -13.86
N SER A 43 0.92 -5.34 -13.56
CA SER A 43 0.21 -4.94 -12.35
C SER A 43 0.87 -5.50 -11.10
N ILE A 44 1.33 -6.75 -11.13
CA ILE A 44 2.08 -7.35 -10.02
C ILE A 44 3.37 -6.57 -9.78
N ALA A 45 4.18 -6.32 -10.81
CA ALA A 45 5.44 -5.60 -10.67
C ALA A 45 5.25 -4.19 -10.08
N ILE A 46 4.26 -3.45 -10.57
CA ILE A 46 3.99 -2.07 -10.12
C ILE A 46 3.42 -2.07 -8.70
N THR A 47 2.39 -2.88 -8.42
CA THR A 47 1.74 -2.87 -7.11
C THR A 47 2.62 -3.45 -6.02
N PHE A 48 3.42 -4.47 -6.32
CA PHE A 48 4.43 -5.00 -5.39
C PHE A 48 5.49 -3.94 -5.05
N SER A 49 6.03 -3.25 -6.05
CA SER A 49 6.97 -2.13 -5.82
C SER A 49 6.34 -1.03 -4.97
N LEU A 50 5.07 -0.71 -5.21
CA LEU A 50 4.34 0.31 -4.46
C LEU A 50 4.12 -0.11 -2.99
N VAL A 51 3.79 -1.37 -2.75
CA VAL A 51 3.65 -1.94 -1.40
C VAL A 51 4.98 -1.94 -0.65
N LEU A 52 6.10 -2.24 -1.32
CA LEU A 52 7.43 -2.13 -0.71
C LEU A 52 7.76 -0.70 -0.30
N ILE A 53 7.52 0.28 -1.19
CA ILE A 53 7.73 1.70 -0.88
C ILE A 53 6.84 2.13 0.29
N MET A 54 5.58 1.71 0.30
CA MET A 54 4.64 2.03 1.37
C MET A 54 5.08 1.43 2.73
N ALA A 55 5.56 0.18 2.73
CA ALA A 55 6.05 -0.48 3.94
C ALA A 55 7.33 0.17 4.47
N TRP A 56 8.27 0.51 3.57
CA TRP A 56 9.48 1.24 3.91
C TRP A 56 9.15 2.62 4.49
N TRP A 57 8.26 3.38 3.84
CA TRP A 57 7.80 4.68 4.31
C TRP A 57 7.13 4.58 5.69
N SER A 58 6.30 3.55 5.92
CA SER A 58 5.64 3.35 7.21
C SER A 58 6.65 3.09 8.33
N HIS A 59 7.73 2.34 8.06
CA HIS A 59 8.79 2.12 9.04
C HIS A 59 9.57 3.41 9.31
N PHE A 60 10.00 4.10 8.25
CA PHE A 60 10.75 5.35 8.34
C PHE A 60 9.95 6.44 9.09
N SER A 61 8.64 6.54 8.83
CA SER A 61 7.80 7.53 9.51
C SER A 61 7.66 7.25 11.01
N ILE A 62 7.65 6.00 11.46
CA ILE A 62 7.61 5.66 12.89
C ILE A 62 8.91 6.10 13.56
N GLU A 63 10.04 5.85 12.91
CA GLU A 63 11.36 6.26 13.40
C GLU A 63 11.50 7.77 13.51
N LEU A 64 11.04 8.50 12.49
CA LEU A 64 11.02 9.97 12.50
C LEU A 64 10.10 10.52 13.59
N LEU A 65 8.97 9.86 13.85
CA LEU A 65 8.03 10.24 14.90
C LEU A 65 8.62 9.98 16.30
N LEU A 66 9.26 8.83 16.51
CA LEU A 66 9.95 8.50 17.75
C LEU A 66 11.07 9.51 18.05
N SER A 67 11.88 9.84 17.05
CA SER A 67 12.91 10.87 17.17
C SER A 67 12.31 12.24 17.54
N HIS A 68 11.16 12.60 16.97
CA HIS A 68 10.46 13.84 17.32
C HIS A 68 9.97 13.87 18.78
N TYR A 69 9.58 12.72 19.33
CA TYR A 69 9.21 12.59 20.74
C TYR A 69 10.39 12.52 21.71
N GLY A 70 11.64 12.58 21.21
CA GLY A 70 12.84 12.48 22.04
C GLY A 70 13.22 11.05 22.40
N TYR A 71 12.64 10.05 21.74
CA TYR A 71 13.02 8.64 21.93
C TYR A 71 14.33 8.34 21.21
N ASP A 72 15.34 7.90 21.97
CA ASP A 72 16.63 7.50 21.42
C ASP A 72 16.73 5.98 21.32
N SER A 73 16.59 5.44 20.11
CA SER A 73 16.66 4.00 19.86
C SER A 73 18.06 3.40 20.00
N ASN A 74 19.10 4.22 20.13
CA ASN A 74 20.49 3.75 20.23
C ASN A 74 20.91 3.38 21.67
N LEU A 75 20.13 3.80 22.67
CA LEU A 75 20.42 3.52 24.07
C LEU A 75 20.04 2.07 24.43
N LEU A 76 20.72 1.48 25.40
CA LEU A 76 20.56 0.06 25.74
C LEU A 76 19.39 -0.18 26.71
N THR A 77 19.08 0.80 27.56
CA THR A 77 18.08 0.66 28.63
C THR A 77 16.79 1.41 28.30
N GLU A 78 15.62 0.80 28.46
CA GLU A 78 14.31 1.47 28.23
C GLU A 78 14.17 2.80 28.98
N ALA A 79 14.63 2.86 30.23
CA ALA A 79 14.62 4.08 31.04
C ALA A 79 15.46 5.22 30.44
N GLU A 80 16.54 4.88 29.74
CA GLU A 80 17.39 5.85 29.04
C GLU A 80 16.76 6.28 27.71
N ARG A 81 16.15 5.34 26.98
CA ARG A 81 15.43 5.62 25.71
C ARG A 81 14.25 6.58 25.90
N LEU A 82 13.57 6.50 27.04
CA LEU A 82 12.40 7.31 27.38
C LEU A 82 12.74 8.57 28.17
N LYS A 83 14.01 8.82 28.50
CA LYS A 83 14.44 9.89 29.41
C LYS A 83 14.03 11.30 28.96
N ASN A 84 13.97 11.53 27.65
CA ASN A 84 13.62 12.83 27.07
C ASN A 84 12.17 12.89 26.57
N VAL A 85 11.39 11.81 26.77
CA VAL A 85 9.99 11.73 26.36
C VAL A 85 9.11 12.35 27.45
N THR A 86 8.18 13.22 27.06
CA THR A 86 7.21 13.82 27.98
C THR A 86 6.21 12.79 28.51
N ALA A 87 5.78 12.93 29.77
CA ALA A 87 4.90 11.97 30.45
C ALA A 87 3.58 11.70 29.69
N GLU A 88 3.05 12.71 29.00
CA GLU A 88 1.84 12.61 28.15
C GLU A 88 2.03 11.68 26.94
N ASN A 89 3.26 11.58 26.42
CA ASN A 89 3.57 10.81 25.21
C ASN A 89 4.20 9.44 25.49
N LEU A 90 4.43 9.07 26.76
CA LEU A 90 5.07 7.81 27.15
C LEU A 90 4.32 6.58 26.64
N ASP A 91 3.00 6.54 26.87
CA ASP A 91 2.17 5.43 26.40
C ASP A 91 2.18 5.32 24.87
N ARG A 92 2.18 6.47 24.19
CA ARG A 92 2.22 6.53 22.73
C ARG A 92 3.53 5.99 22.18
N VAL A 93 4.67 6.42 22.72
CA VAL A 93 6.01 5.96 22.33
C VAL A 93 6.15 4.46 22.57
N LYS A 94 5.67 3.95 23.70
CA LYS A 94 5.72 2.50 24.02
C LYS A 94 4.93 1.66 23.01
N THR A 95 3.75 2.12 22.60
CA THR A 95 2.98 1.41 21.56
C THR A 95 3.68 1.44 20.19
N LEU A 96 4.31 2.57 19.83
CA LEU A 96 5.05 2.70 18.58
C LEU A 96 6.29 1.80 18.56
N ASP A 97 7.05 1.75 19.65
CA ASP A 97 8.23 0.91 19.77
C ASP A 97 7.89 -0.59 19.72
N SER A 98 6.84 -0.99 20.45
CA SER A 98 6.32 -2.37 20.37
C SER A 98 5.87 -2.74 18.95
N SER A 99 5.26 -1.81 18.22
CA SER A 99 4.85 -2.04 16.82
C SER A 99 6.05 -2.22 15.85
N ARG A 100 7.22 -1.66 16.21
CA ARG A 100 8.48 -1.73 15.47
C ARG A 100 9.25 -3.02 15.75
N MET A 101 9.29 -3.48 17.00
CA MET A 101 10.03 -4.67 17.45
C MET A 101 9.52 -6.02 16.89
N GLY A 102 8.38 -6.04 16.20
CA GLY A 102 7.84 -7.25 15.58
C GLY A 102 8.46 -7.63 14.24
N ILE A 103 7.67 -8.33 13.42
CA ILE A 103 8.00 -8.75 12.06
C ILE A 103 8.57 -7.57 11.25
N GLY A 104 9.76 -7.77 10.64
CA GLY A 104 10.43 -6.75 9.83
C GLY A 104 9.53 -6.20 8.71
N TRP A 105 9.75 -4.93 8.35
CA TRP A 105 8.93 -4.24 7.35
C TRP A 105 8.84 -4.96 5.98
N PRO A 106 9.88 -5.66 5.46
CA PRO A 106 9.76 -6.36 4.18
C PRO A 106 8.80 -7.54 4.27
N LEU A 107 8.81 -8.26 5.40
CA LEU A 107 7.95 -9.43 5.59
C LEU A 107 6.49 -9.01 5.80
N LYS A 108 6.23 -7.90 6.51
CA LYS A 108 4.90 -7.28 6.58
C LYS A 108 4.35 -6.93 5.19
N ALA A 109 5.20 -6.40 4.31
CA ALA A 109 4.85 -6.06 2.94
C ALA A 109 4.43 -7.29 2.12
N ILE A 110 5.21 -8.38 2.22
CA ILE A 110 4.93 -9.64 1.50
C ILE A 110 3.61 -10.25 1.99
N LEU A 111 3.39 -10.33 3.30
CA LEU A 111 2.16 -10.87 3.88
C LEU A 111 0.94 -10.09 3.40
N PHE A 112 1.01 -8.75 3.46
CA PHE A 112 -0.06 -7.90 2.95
C PHE A 112 -0.32 -8.14 1.46
N TYR A 113 0.75 -8.28 0.66
CA TYR A 113 0.64 -8.49 -0.77
C TYR A 113 -0.04 -9.81 -1.14
N ILE A 114 0.16 -10.89 -0.37
CA ILE A 114 -0.53 -12.16 -0.57
C ILE A 114 -2.05 -11.97 -0.49
N PHE A 115 -2.53 -11.25 0.54
CA PHE A 115 -3.95 -10.94 0.71
C PHE A 115 -4.48 -9.95 -0.33
N TYR A 116 -3.64 -9.04 -0.82
CA TYR A 116 -4.01 -8.10 -1.88
C TYR A 116 -4.08 -8.76 -3.26
N SER A 117 -3.26 -9.77 -3.55
CA SER A 117 -3.14 -10.37 -4.88
C SER A 117 -4.46 -10.83 -5.54
N PRO A 118 -5.46 -11.39 -4.83
CA PRO A 118 -6.73 -11.76 -5.43
C PRO A 118 -7.52 -10.56 -5.98
N TYR A 119 -7.32 -9.36 -5.43
CA TYR A 119 -7.96 -8.13 -5.92
C TYR A 119 -7.59 -7.84 -7.38
N LEU A 120 -6.35 -8.13 -7.81
CA LEU A 120 -5.92 -7.91 -9.19
C LEU A 120 -6.76 -8.72 -10.19
N LEU A 121 -7.14 -9.95 -9.81
CA LEU A 121 -8.01 -10.81 -10.60
C LEU A 121 -9.45 -10.27 -10.64
N ILE A 122 -9.98 -9.84 -9.49
CA ILE A 122 -11.32 -9.26 -9.39
C ILE A 122 -11.44 -8.03 -10.29
N VAL A 123 -10.45 -7.13 -10.26
CA VAL A 123 -10.41 -5.94 -11.13
C VAL A 123 -10.40 -6.32 -12.60
N TYR A 124 -9.57 -7.30 -12.97
CA TYR A 124 -9.49 -7.77 -14.35
C TYR A 124 -10.84 -8.30 -14.85
N PHE A 125 -11.44 -9.25 -14.12
CA PHE A 125 -12.72 -9.83 -14.50
C PHE A 125 -13.83 -8.79 -14.47
N GLY A 126 -13.90 -7.95 -13.44
CA GLY A 126 -14.90 -6.90 -13.32
C GLY A 126 -14.88 -5.93 -14.50
N CYS A 127 -13.71 -5.42 -14.89
CA CYS A 127 -13.57 -4.57 -16.05
C CYS A 127 -13.84 -5.30 -17.37
N TYR A 128 -13.43 -6.57 -17.49
CA TYR A 128 -13.72 -7.40 -18.66
C TYR A 128 -15.24 -7.58 -18.86
N PHE A 129 -15.97 -7.95 -17.82
CA PHE A 129 -17.43 -8.09 -17.85
C PHE A 129 -18.11 -6.76 -18.13
N TYR A 130 -17.70 -5.67 -17.47
CA TYR A 130 -18.26 -4.33 -17.70
C TYR A 130 -18.16 -3.91 -19.18
N ARG A 131 -17.01 -4.13 -19.82
CA ARG A 131 -16.83 -3.82 -21.24
C ARG A 131 -17.65 -4.74 -22.13
N LYS A 132 -17.71 -6.04 -21.83
CA LYS A 132 -18.55 -7.00 -22.58
C LYS A 132 -20.03 -6.61 -22.54
N SER A 133 -20.54 -6.22 -21.37
CA SER A 133 -21.92 -5.74 -21.21
C SER A 133 -22.18 -4.42 -21.95
N LYS A 134 -21.21 -3.50 -21.96
CA LYS A 134 -21.32 -2.23 -22.70
C LYS A 134 -21.36 -2.46 -24.21
N LEU A 135 -20.52 -3.34 -24.74
CA LEU A 135 -20.50 -3.72 -26.15
C LEU A 135 -21.84 -4.36 -26.56
N SER A 136 -22.38 -5.28 -25.77
CA SER A 136 -23.67 -5.93 -26.03
C SER A 136 -24.87 -4.96 -26.02
N LYS A 137 -24.84 -3.92 -25.17
CA LYS A 137 -25.88 -2.87 -25.18
C LYS A 137 -25.83 -2.00 -26.43
N GLN A 138 -24.64 -1.76 -26.97
CA GLN A 138 -24.47 -0.94 -28.18
C GLN A 138 -24.97 -1.66 -29.44
N THR A 139 -24.86 -2.99 -29.51
CA THR A 139 -25.38 -3.79 -30.64
C THR A 139 -26.90 -3.95 -30.63
N ASN A 140 -27.55 -3.85 -29.46
CA ASN A 140 -29.00 -4.02 -29.31
C ASN A 140 -29.81 -2.71 -29.40
N GLY A 141 -29.15 -1.55 -29.48
CA GLY A 141 -29.80 -0.23 -29.64
C GLY A 141 -29.84 0.29 -31.07
N THR A 142 -29.38 -0.50 -32.04
CA THR A 142 -29.41 -0.22 -33.47
C THR A 142 -30.30 -1.24 -34.18
N PHE A 143 -31.60 -1.19 -33.89
CA PHE A 143 -32.65 -1.80 -34.70
C PHE A 143 -33.87 -0.89 -34.66
#